data_AF-A0A957BUZ2-F1
#
_entry.id   AF-A0A957BUZ2-F1
#
_cell.length_a   1.000
_cell.length_b   1.000
_cell.length_c   1.000
_cell.angle_alpha   90.00
_cell.angle_beta   90.00
_cell.angle_gamma   90.00
#
_symmetry.space_group_name_H-M   'P 1'
#
loop_
_entity.id
_entity.type
_entity.pdbx_description
1 polymer ?
#
loop_
_entity_poly.entity_id
_entity_poly.type
_entity_poly.pdbx_seq_one_letter_code
_entity_poly.pdbx_strand_id
1 'polypeptide(L)'
;MRKFNLSFMAKVTIMVVVFILLTAATVSLTNTASARSLLVENKLSELGSDVEINSVRLLSGIDALKHDTIFLSNLPEVQGVRRAIEAGGVDPVDLTTDALWRTQLIGVFSELLVSKPHYVRLQYTSTQDALELVRVENSDGVIRALGRRELNIGVQDDYFLAAQALAPGAVYL
;
A
#
# COMPACT_ATOMS: atom_id res chain seq x y z
N MET A 1 -51.01 26.83 55.25
CA MET A 1 -49.69 27.15 54.66
C MET A 1 -48.74 27.55 55.79
N ARG A 2 -47.79 26.69 56.17
CA ARG A 2 -46.93 26.85 57.35
C ARG A 2 -45.68 27.67 56.96
N LYS A 3 -45.60 28.93 57.39
CA LYS A 3 -44.41 29.78 57.20
C LYS A 3 -43.30 29.32 58.14
N PHE A 4 -42.28 28.65 57.60
CA PHE A 4 -41.05 28.36 58.33
C PHE A 4 -40.28 29.66 58.56
N ASN A 5 -40.25 30.16 59.81
CA ASN A 5 -39.37 31.26 60.19
C ASN A 5 -37.96 30.69 60.43
N LEU A 6 -37.15 30.65 59.37
CA LEU A 6 -35.73 30.31 59.46
C LEU A 6 -34.96 31.39 60.24
N SER A 7 -34.07 30.96 61.14
CA SER A 7 -33.08 31.83 61.78
C SER A 7 -32.23 32.55 60.72
N PHE A 8 -31.81 33.79 60.99
CA PHE A 8 -31.02 34.62 60.09
C PHE A 8 -29.79 33.87 59.53
N MET A 9 -29.11 33.09 60.39
CA MET A 9 -28.00 32.22 60.00
C MET A 9 -28.39 31.20 58.92
N ALA A 10 -29.56 30.56 59.03
CA ALA A 10 -29.97 29.53 58.08
C ALA A 10 -30.31 30.11 56.70
N LYS A 11 -30.82 31.35 56.63
CA LYS A 11 -31.03 32.06 55.36
C LYS A 11 -29.71 32.35 54.65
N VAL A 12 -28.69 32.78 55.40
CA VAL A 12 -27.35 33.05 54.87
C VAL A 12 -26.70 31.76 54.35
N THR A 13 -26.77 30.66 55.12
CA THR A 13 -26.22 29.36 54.70
C THR A 13 -26.87 28.85 53.41
N ILE A 14 -28.20 28.94 53.29
CA ILE A 14 -28.91 28.53 52.07
C ILE A 14 -28.46 29.38 50.87
N MET A 15 -28.28 30.70 51.05
CA MET A 15 -27.84 31.57 49.96
C MET A 15 -26.43 31.23 49.47
N VAL A 16 -25.50 30.94 50.39
CA VAL A 16 -24.12 30.52 50.06
C VAL A 16 -24.12 29.19 49.33
N VAL A 17 -24.92 28.22 49.77
CA VAL A 17 -25.03 26.91 49.10
C VAL A 17 -25.60 27.06 47.69
N VAL A 18 -26.65 27.87 47.51
CA VAL A 18 -27.22 28.14 46.18
C VAL A 18 -26.20 28.82 45.27
N PHE A 19 -25.40 29.76 45.78
CA PHE A 19 -24.38 30.45 45.01
C PHE A 19 -23.25 29.50 44.57
N ILE A 20 -22.80 28.60 45.45
CA ILE A 20 -21.82 27.55 45.12
C ILE A 20 -22.39 26.60 44.04
N LEU A 21 -23.66 26.21 44.14
CA LEU A 21 -24.30 25.37 43.13
C LEU A 21 -24.42 26.08 41.77
N LEU A 22 -24.71 27.38 41.77
CA LEU A 22 -24.83 28.18 40.54
C LEU A 22 -23.49 28.29 39.81
N THR A 23 -22.41 28.57 40.56
CA THR A 23 -21.05 28.69 40.02
C THR A 23 -20.56 27.33 39.51
N ALA A 24 -20.78 26.25 40.26
CA ALA A 24 -20.45 24.88 39.83
C ALA A 24 -21.21 24.46 38.56
N ALA A 25 -22.51 24.79 38.46
CA ALA A 25 -23.32 24.51 37.28
C ALA A 25 -22.82 25.27 36.04
N THR A 26 -22.46 26.54 36.22
CA THR A 26 -21.93 27.38 35.14
C THR A 26 -20.61 26.84 34.61
N VAL A 27 -19.66 26.51 35.51
CA VAL A 27 -18.37 25.91 35.14
C VAL A 27 -18.57 24.56 34.43
N SER A 28 -19.47 23.71 34.93
CA SER A 28 -19.75 22.39 34.34
C SER A 28 -20.28 22.49 32.90
N LEU A 29 -21.18 23.43 32.64
CA LEU A 29 -21.75 23.68 31.32
C LEU A 29 -20.70 24.20 30.32
N THR A 30 -19.84 25.12 30.73
CA THR A 30 -18.79 25.68 29.85
C THR A 30 -17.66 24.69 29.59
N ASN A 31 -17.29 23.87 30.58
CA ASN A 31 -16.21 22.89 30.42
C ASN A 31 -16.59 21.75 29.48
N THR A 32 -17.84 21.28 29.52
CA THR A 32 -18.29 20.18 28.66
C THR A 32 -18.45 20.60 27.20
N ALA A 33 -18.84 21.84 26.91
CA ALA A 33 -18.90 22.37 25.55
C ALA A 33 -17.50 22.63 24.95
N SER A 34 -16.57 23.16 25.77
CA SER A 34 -15.20 23.45 25.35
C SER A 34 -14.35 22.19 25.20
N ALA A 35 -14.54 21.19 26.08
CA ALA A 35 -13.86 19.90 25.95
C ALA A 35 -14.32 19.15 24.70
N ARG A 36 -15.60 19.23 24.32
CA ARG A 36 -16.12 18.56 23.13
C ARG A 36 -15.56 19.14 21.83
N SER A 37 -15.47 20.46 21.71
CA SER A 37 -14.91 21.10 20.51
C SER A 37 -13.43 20.77 20.33
N LEU A 38 -12.63 20.88 21.39
CA LEU A 38 -11.20 20.51 21.36
C LEU A 38 -10.99 19.02 21.05
N LEU A 39 -11.82 18.13 21.61
CA LEU A 39 -11.74 16.69 21.33
C LEU A 39 -12.17 16.34 19.90
N VAL A 40 -13.16 17.04 19.34
CA VAL A 40 -13.62 16.82 17.97
C VAL A 40 -12.62 17.38 16.96
N GLU A 41 -12.07 18.56 17.21
CA GLU A 41 -11.06 19.19 16.35
C GLU A 41 -9.75 18.38 16.33
N ASN A 42 -9.28 17.91 17.49
CA ASN A 42 -8.11 17.02 17.55
C ASN A 42 -8.33 15.71 16.79
N LYS A 43 -9.51 15.08 16.90
CA LYS A 43 -9.82 13.84 16.17
C LYS A 43 -9.96 14.06 14.66
N LEU A 44 -10.50 15.21 14.24
CA LEU A 44 -10.58 15.58 12.83
C LEU A 44 -9.19 15.88 12.24
N SER A 45 -8.33 16.56 13.02
CA SER A 45 -6.94 16.81 12.63
C SER A 45 -6.12 15.52 12.56
N GLU A 46 -6.31 14.60 13.51
CA GLU A 46 -5.68 13.27 13.52
C GLU A 46 -6.14 12.46 12.30
N LEU A 47 -7.44 12.43 12.02
CA LEU A 47 -7.97 11.74 10.84
C LEU A 47 -7.47 12.35 9.52
N GLY A 48 -7.37 13.68 9.44
CA GLY A 48 -6.79 14.38 8.29
C GLY A 48 -5.32 14.02 8.07
N SER A 49 -4.55 14.00 9.17
CA SER A 49 -3.14 13.58 9.16
C SER A 49 -2.99 12.11 8.75
N ASP A 50 -3.84 11.21 9.24
CA ASP A 50 -3.82 9.79 8.88
C ASP A 50 -4.14 9.56 7.40
N VAL A 51 -5.12 10.31 6.85
CA VAL A 51 -5.43 10.27 5.42
C VAL A 51 -4.24 10.75 4.59
N GLU A 52 -3.59 11.84 5.00
CA GLU A 52 -2.42 12.38 4.32
C GLU A 52 -1.24 11.40 4.36
N ILE A 53 -0.92 10.84 5.53
CA ILE A 53 0.14 9.85 5.70
C ILE A 53 -0.13 8.61 4.85
N ASN A 54 -1.36 8.10 4.85
CA ASN A 54 -1.72 6.94 4.04
C ASN A 54 -1.65 7.24 2.54
N SER A 55 -2.02 8.46 2.12
CA SER A 55 -1.87 8.90 0.74
C SER A 55 -0.41 8.94 0.31
N VAL A 56 0.47 9.50 1.14
CA VAL A 56 1.92 9.53 0.90
C VAL A 56 2.49 8.11 0.83
N ARG A 57 2.08 7.20 1.72
CA ARG A 57 2.50 5.79 1.69
C ARG A 57 2.04 5.09 0.42
N LEU A 58 0.79 5.32 -0.01
CA LEU A 58 0.25 4.73 -1.23
C LEU A 58 1.02 5.21 -2.46
N LEU A 59 1.22 6.52 -2.60
CA LEU A 59 1.99 7.11 -3.70
C LEU A 59 3.43 6.60 -3.72
N SER A 60 4.06 6.51 -2.55
CA SER A 60 5.42 5.95 -2.42
C SER A 60 5.47 4.47 -2.84
N GLY A 61 4.43 3.70 -2.55
CA GLY A 61 4.31 2.31 -2.99
C GLY A 61 4.16 2.18 -4.52
N ILE A 62 3.37 3.07 -5.13
CA ILE A 62 3.20 3.15 -6.60
C ILE A 62 4.54 3.52 -7.26
N ASP A 63 5.25 4.52 -6.75
CA ASP A 63 6.56 4.91 -7.26
C ASP A 63 7.59 3.78 -7.12
N ALA A 64 7.55 3.03 -6.01
CA ALA A 64 8.40 1.86 -5.83
C ALA A 64 8.12 0.78 -6.88
N LEU A 65 6.84 0.44 -7.12
CA LEU A 65 6.43 -0.51 -8.17
C LEU A 65 6.92 -0.07 -9.55
N LYS A 66 6.81 1.22 -9.86
CA LYS A 66 7.30 1.80 -11.13
C LYS A 66 8.80 1.63 -11.28
N HIS A 67 9.57 2.04 -10.27
CA HIS A 67 11.03 1.97 -10.30
C HIS A 67 11.53 0.52 -10.39
N ASP A 68 10.91 -0.40 -9.65
CA ASP A 68 11.26 -1.82 -9.70
C ASP A 68 10.95 -2.43 -11.06
N THR A 69 9.79 -2.10 -11.66
CA THR A 69 9.45 -2.56 -13.00
C THR A 69 10.46 -2.08 -14.03
N ILE A 70 10.84 -0.81 -13.99
CA ILE A 70 11.86 -0.22 -14.88
C ILE A 70 13.21 -0.88 -14.63
N PHE A 71 13.63 -1.03 -13.37
CA PHE A 71 14.88 -1.69 -13.01
C PHE A 71 14.95 -3.11 -13.58
N LEU A 72 13.92 -3.93 -13.32
CA LEU A 72 13.84 -5.30 -13.83
C LEU A 72 13.88 -5.35 -15.37
N SER A 73 13.20 -4.44 -16.06
CA SER A 73 13.19 -4.40 -17.53
C SER A 73 14.58 -4.13 -18.16
N ASN A 74 15.46 -3.46 -17.41
CA ASN A 74 16.81 -3.10 -17.84
C ASN A 74 17.87 -4.14 -17.45
N LEU A 75 17.48 -5.21 -16.75
CA LEU A 75 18.41 -6.27 -16.38
C LEU A 75 19.00 -6.98 -17.62
N PRO A 76 20.30 -7.32 -17.60
CA PRO A 76 20.94 -8.07 -18.68
C PRO A 76 20.19 -9.36 -19.04
N GLU A 77 19.61 -10.04 -18.05
CA GLU A 77 18.87 -11.28 -18.20
C GLU A 77 17.62 -11.11 -19.04
N VAL A 78 16.86 -10.03 -18.85
CA VAL A 78 15.65 -9.73 -19.66
C VAL A 78 16.04 -9.53 -21.12
N GLN A 79 17.12 -8.77 -21.34
CA GLN A 79 17.64 -8.53 -22.68
C GLN A 79 18.22 -9.80 -23.31
N GLY A 80 18.89 -10.64 -22.52
CA GLY A 80 19.44 -11.93 -22.92
C GLY A 80 18.37 -12.93 -23.34
N VAL A 81 17.27 -13.06 -22.57
CA VAL A 81 16.12 -13.89 -22.98
C VAL A 81 15.58 -13.44 -24.34
N ARG A 82 15.40 -12.13 -24.55
CA ARG A 82 14.94 -11.60 -25.84
C ARG A 82 15.90 -11.96 -26.97
N ARG A 83 17.19 -11.65 -26.82
CA ARG A 83 18.22 -11.93 -27.84
C ARG A 83 18.30 -13.42 -28.17
N ALA A 84 18.27 -14.28 -27.16
CA ALA A 84 18.29 -15.73 -27.35
C ALA A 84 17.06 -16.21 -28.13
N ILE A 85 15.86 -15.72 -27.81
CA ILE A 85 14.64 -16.08 -28.55
C ILE A 85 14.72 -15.62 -30.01
N GLU A 86 15.13 -14.39 -30.26
CA GLU A 86 15.28 -13.83 -31.61
C GLU A 86 16.32 -14.58 -32.46
N ALA A 87 17.37 -15.12 -31.82
CA ALA A 87 18.43 -15.89 -32.47
C ALA A 87 18.19 -17.42 -32.52
N GLY A 88 16.99 -17.90 -32.14
CA GLY A 88 16.63 -19.32 -32.24
C GLY A 88 17.06 -20.20 -31.07
N GLY A 89 17.31 -19.61 -29.90
CA GLY A 89 17.49 -20.32 -28.62
C GLY A 89 18.81 -20.02 -27.89
N VAL A 90 19.75 -19.32 -28.53
CA VAL A 90 21.06 -18.98 -27.95
C VAL A 90 21.36 -17.52 -28.21
N ASP A 91 21.70 -16.77 -27.17
CA ASP A 91 22.09 -15.38 -27.26
C ASP A 91 23.42 -15.25 -28.03
N PRO A 92 23.47 -14.52 -29.16
CA PRO A 92 24.68 -14.41 -29.97
C PRO A 92 25.79 -13.58 -29.32
N VAL A 93 25.49 -12.84 -28.23
CA VAL A 93 26.46 -11.96 -27.57
C VAL A 93 27.31 -12.74 -26.55
N ASP A 94 26.68 -13.54 -25.69
CA ASP A 94 27.35 -14.26 -24.61
C ASP A 94 27.32 -15.78 -24.75
N LEU A 95 26.64 -16.29 -25.79
CA LEU A 95 26.44 -17.72 -26.07
C LEU A 95 25.62 -18.46 -25.01
N THR A 96 24.85 -17.73 -24.20
CA THR A 96 23.94 -18.28 -23.18
C THR A 96 22.64 -18.73 -23.82
N THR A 97 22.13 -19.89 -23.39
CA THR A 97 20.85 -20.43 -23.88
C THR A 97 19.67 -19.68 -23.28
N ASP A 98 18.53 -19.67 -23.97
CA ASP A 98 17.29 -19.08 -23.47
C ASP A 98 16.91 -19.68 -22.10
N ALA A 99 17.10 -21.01 -21.92
CA ALA A 99 16.80 -21.72 -20.69
C ALA A 99 17.68 -21.25 -19.52
N LEU A 100 18.96 -20.99 -19.77
CA LEU A 100 19.88 -20.51 -18.75
C LEU A 100 19.55 -19.06 -18.36
N TRP A 101 19.27 -18.20 -19.33
CA TRP A 101 18.80 -16.84 -19.06
C TRP A 101 17.52 -16.80 -18.21
N ARG A 102 16.52 -17.63 -18.55
CA ARG A 102 15.29 -17.75 -17.75
C ARG A 102 15.59 -18.24 -16.33
N THR A 103 16.53 -19.16 -16.16
CA THR A 103 16.93 -19.68 -14.83
C THR A 103 17.56 -18.58 -13.98
N GLN A 104 18.43 -17.76 -14.58
CA GLN A 104 19.02 -16.60 -13.89
C GLN A 104 17.94 -15.57 -13.52
N LEU A 105 17.02 -15.28 -14.44
CA LEU A 105 15.90 -14.36 -14.19
C LEU A 105 14.98 -14.86 -13.06
N ILE A 106 14.73 -16.17 -12.98
CA ILE A 106 14.01 -16.78 -11.84
C ILE A 106 14.74 -16.50 -10.52
N GLY A 107 16.08 -16.62 -10.50
CA GLY A 107 16.89 -16.30 -9.33
C GLY A 107 16.72 -14.85 -8.89
N VAL A 108 16.84 -13.90 -9.83
CA VAL A 108 16.64 -12.48 -9.55
C VAL A 108 15.24 -12.18 -9.04
N PHE A 109 14.20 -12.74 -9.68
CA PHE A 109 12.82 -12.56 -9.23
C PHE A 109 12.59 -13.14 -7.84
N SER A 110 13.16 -14.31 -7.54
CA SER A 110 13.03 -14.95 -6.23
C SER A 110 13.65 -14.09 -5.14
N GLU A 111 14.88 -13.60 -5.35
CA GLU A 111 15.55 -12.69 -4.42
C GLU A 111 14.78 -11.38 -4.22
N LEU A 112 14.23 -10.82 -5.31
CA LEU A 112 13.43 -9.60 -5.19
C LEU A 112 12.18 -9.84 -4.33
N LEU A 113 11.47 -10.96 -4.52
CA LEU A 113 10.30 -11.30 -3.71
C LEU A 113 10.66 -11.56 -2.24
N VAL A 114 11.83 -12.14 -1.95
CA VAL A 114 12.35 -12.25 -0.56
C VAL A 114 12.57 -10.86 0.05
N SER A 115 13.20 -9.95 -0.71
CA SER A 115 13.47 -8.59 -0.25
C SER A 115 12.21 -7.71 -0.13
N LYS A 116 11.17 -8.00 -0.93
CA LYS A 116 9.92 -7.27 -1.03
C LYS A 116 8.74 -8.23 -0.81
N PRO A 117 8.50 -8.69 0.43
CA PRO A 117 7.52 -9.73 0.74
C PRO A 117 6.06 -9.31 0.48
N HIS A 118 5.81 -8.02 0.22
CA HIS A 118 4.50 -7.51 -0.17
C HIS A 118 4.20 -7.72 -1.66
N TYR A 119 5.18 -8.11 -2.48
CA TYR A 119 4.96 -8.49 -3.86
C TYR A 119 4.47 -9.94 -3.91
N VAL A 120 3.34 -10.14 -4.58
CA VAL A 120 2.69 -11.46 -4.70
C VAL A 120 3.24 -12.26 -5.88
N ARG A 121 3.62 -11.57 -6.96
CA ARG A 121 4.05 -12.21 -8.20
C ARG A 121 4.99 -11.32 -8.99
N LEU A 122 6.01 -11.93 -9.60
CA LEU A 122 6.79 -11.36 -10.70
C LEU A 122 6.70 -12.28 -11.91
N GLN A 123 6.50 -11.67 -13.08
CA GLN A 123 6.22 -12.40 -14.30
C GLN A 123 6.85 -11.70 -15.50
N TYR A 124 7.45 -12.50 -16.38
CA TYR A 124 7.97 -12.07 -17.67
C TYR A 124 7.20 -12.79 -18.76
N THR A 125 6.51 -12.03 -19.62
CA THR A 125 5.57 -12.55 -20.63
C THR A 125 5.98 -12.04 -22.00
N SER A 126 5.93 -12.92 -23.01
CA SER A 126 6.09 -12.53 -24.41
C SER A 126 4.89 -11.72 -24.88
N THR A 127 5.15 -10.58 -25.51
CA THR A 127 4.09 -9.73 -26.09
C THR A 127 3.54 -10.29 -27.41
N GLN A 128 4.26 -11.18 -28.10
CA GLN A 128 3.83 -11.74 -29.39
C GLN A 128 2.71 -12.77 -29.21
N ASP A 129 2.90 -13.70 -28.27
CA ASP A 129 2.03 -14.87 -28.11
C ASP A 129 1.29 -14.89 -26.75
N ALA A 130 1.44 -13.83 -25.95
CA ALA A 130 0.98 -13.78 -24.55
C ALA A 130 1.42 -15.02 -23.74
N LEU A 131 2.65 -15.48 -24.01
CA LEU A 131 3.25 -16.66 -23.39
C LEU A 131 4.04 -16.24 -22.15
N GLU A 132 3.71 -16.80 -20.99
CA GLU A 132 4.52 -16.62 -19.79
C GLU A 132 5.87 -17.34 -19.98
N LEU A 133 6.96 -16.60 -19.85
CA LEU A 133 8.32 -17.10 -20.02
C LEU A 133 8.97 -17.44 -18.68
N VAL A 134 8.67 -16.63 -17.65
CA VAL A 134 9.09 -16.79 -16.26
C VAL A 134 7.98 -16.31 -15.35
N ARG A 135 7.69 -17.05 -14.28
CA ARG A 135 6.77 -16.61 -13.22
C ARG A 135 7.25 -17.12 -11.86
N VAL A 136 7.33 -16.20 -10.91
CA VAL A 136 7.66 -16.49 -9.51
C VAL A 136 6.59 -15.86 -8.65
N GLU A 137 6.09 -16.62 -7.67
CA GLU A 137 5.03 -16.21 -6.76
C GLU A 137 5.52 -16.24 -5.32
N ASN A 138 4.95 -15.37 -4.51
CA ASN A 138 5.09 -15.34 -3.07
C ASN A 138 3.72 -15.66 -2.46
N SER A 139 3.59 -16.85 -1.89
CA SER A 139 2.41 -17.29 -1.15
C SER A 139 2.72 -17.22 0.34
N ASP A 140 2.39 -16.10 0.97
CA ASP A 140 2.56 -15.86 2.41
C ASP A 140 3.99 -16.12 2.93
N GLY A 141 4.99 -15.64 2.18
CA GLY A 141 6.41 -15.79 2.50
C GLY A 141 7.08 -17.02 1.88
N VAL A 142 6.31 -17.90 1.23
CA VAL A 142 6.85 -19.03 0.48
C VAL A 142 7.05 -18.63 -0.97
N ILE A 143 8.31 -18.50 -1.38
CA ILE A 143 8.69 -18.16 -2.75
C ILE A 143 8.71 -19.42 -3.61
N ARG A 144 8.00 -19.40 -4.74
CA ARG A 144 7.89 -20.52 -5.66
C ARG A 144 7.99 -20.06 -7.11
N ALA A 145 8.96 -20.59 -7.83
CA ALA A 145 9.03 -20.47 -9.29
C ALA A 145 8.14 -21.52 -9.95
N LEU A 146 7.34 -21.12 -10.95
CA LEU A 146 6.46 -22.05 -11.68
C LEU A 146 7.25 -22.79 -12.76
N GLY A 147 6.98 -24.09 -12.91
CA GLY A 147 7.55 -24.88 -13.98
C GLY A 147 6.94 -24.54 -15.34
N ARG A 148 7.65 -24.84 -16.44
CA ARG A 148 7.20 -24.55 -17.83
C ARG A 148 5.78 -25.04 -18.16
N ARG A 149 5.31 -26.12 -17.53
CA ARG A 149 3.96 -26.70 -17.75
C ARG A 149 2.84 -25.96 -17.01
N GLU A 150 3.18 -25.15 -16.01
CA GLU A 150 2.24 -24.36 -15.21
C GLU A 150 2.14 -22.91 -15.70
N LEU A 151 3.02 -22.51 -16.62
CA LEU A 151 3.03 -21.17 -17.22
C LEU A 151 1.83 -21.01 -18.15
N ASN A 152 1.14 -19.88 -18.02
CA ASN A 152 0.00 -19.59 -18.87
C ASN A 152 0.43 -19.33 -20.32
N ILE A 153 -0.48 -19.65 -21.24
CA ILE A 153 -0.30 -19.43 -22.68
C ILE A 153 -1.55 -18.74 -23.21
N GLY A 154 -1.38 -17.59 -23.85
CA GLY A 154 -2.48 -16.90 -24.55
C GLY A 154 -3.43 -16.10 -23.65
N VAL A 155 -3.07 -15.86 -22.38
CA VAL A 155 -3.90 -15.06 -21.46
C VAL A 155 -3.65 -13.57 -21.73
N GLN A 156 -4.70 -12.85 -22.15
CA GLN A 156 -4.65 -11.44 -22.48
C GLN A 156 -5.61 -10.65 -21.57
N ASP A 157 -5.25 -10.53 -20.30
CA ASP A 157 -5.99 -9.71 -19.34
C ASP A 157 -5.90 -8.21 -19.71
N ASP A 158 -6.79 -7.38 -19.16
CA ASP A 158 -6.82 -5.93 -19.46
C ASP A 158 -5.48 -5.23 -19.22
N TYR A 159 -4.75 -5.61 -18.15
CA TYR A 159 -3.42 -5.05 -17.86
C TYR A 159 -2.37 -5.49 -18.89
N PHE A 160 -2.49 -6.69 -19.48
CA PHE A 160 -1.58 -7.15 -20.53
C PHE A 160 -1.80 -6.34 -21.81
N LEU A 161 -3.06 -6.14 -22.20
CA LEU A 161 -3.41 -5.32 -23.36
C LEU A 161 -2.96 -3.86 -23.18
N ALA A 162 -3.17 -3.30 -21.98
CA ALA A 162 -2.69 -1.97 -21.65
C ALA A 162 -1.16 -1.88 -21.72
N ALA A 163 -0.44 -2.86 -21.16
CA ALA A 163 1.02 -2.89 -21.18
C ALA A 163 1.60 -3.09 -22.60
N GLN A 164 0.94 -3.87 -23.46
CA GLN A 164 1.37 -4.10 -24.84
C GLN A 164 1.32 -2.81 -25.68
N ALA A 165 0.39 -1.89 -25.37
CA ALA A 165 0.25 -0.61 -26.06
C ALA A 165 1.28 0.46 -25.61
N LEU A 166 2.07 0.18 -24.57
CA LEU A 166 3.04 1.14 -24.04
C LEU A 166 4.31 1.25 -24.89
N ALA A 167 4.90 2.44 -24.87
CA ALA A 167 6.26 2.64 -25.37
C ALA A 167 7.30 1.94 -24.46
N PRO A 168 8.46 1.52 -24.99
CA PRO A 168 9.53 0.95 -24.18
C PRO A 168 9.91 1.86 -22.99
N GLY A 169 9.99 1.27 -21.79
CA GLY A 169 10.32 1.99 -20.55
C GLY A 169 9.13 2.71 -19.87
N ALA A 170 7.95 2.74 -20.50
CA ALA A 170 6.72 3.17 -19.82
C ALA A 170 6.16 2.04 -18.95
N VAL A 171 5.40 2.41 -17.91
CA VAL A 171 4.80 1.48 -16.93
C VAL A 171 3.31 1.78 -16.79
N TYR A 172 2.49 0.74 -16.73
CA TYR A 172 1.06 0.80 -16.41
C TYR A 172 0.85 0.39 -14.95
N LEU A 173 0.11 1.18 -14.16
CA LEU A 173 -0.22 0.96 -12.75
C LEU A 173 -1.69 1.26 -12.49
#